data_AF-A0A5C1I159-F1
#
_entry.id   AF-A0A5C1I159-F1
#
_cell.length_a   1.000
_cell.length_b   1.000
_cell.length_c   1.000
_cell.angle_alpha   90.00
_cell.angle_beta   90.00
_cell.angle_gamma   90.00
#
_symmetry.space_group_name_H-M   'P 1'
#
loop_
_entity.id
_entity.type
_entity.pdbx_description
1 polymer ?
#
loop_
_entity_poly.entity_id
_entity_poly.type
_entity_poly.pdbx_seq_one_letter_code
_entity_poly.pdbx_strand_id
1 'polypeptide(L)'
;MKRLLILLIFLPFGCFAQQVYQTDFRNFWIMRDSVLTLSDSAKQIDVVRRLYIDKASDGLKAFMRNKNDLDSKWLSLLKSYPAFWDSLRMKTALVDRATIKLDKYITHFKALYPDLTPAQIYFLIGIRQQGGTIRGNLSLIGVEVVLADPKLKEDELIRMAIHEYVHTQQKRPDFKKIDVLTSSIREGSCDFLSYIITGISVQSPYMKYGFKHEQEVWVAFKKDMYTNKNDNWVSTGNNPDLPAPDLGYFVGYQICKSYYDKAINKADAIKQLVGLDYAKATDVTTFLEASGYHGN
;
A
#
# COMPACT_ATOMS: atom_id res chain seq x y z
N MET A 1 -53.98 -29.31 12.68
CA MET A 1 -53.25 -28.26 11.92
C MET A 1 -52.27 -27.56 12.85
N LYS A 2 -51.01 -28.01 12.92
CA LYS A 2 -49.96 -27.32 13.70
C LYS A 2 -49.16 -26.44 12.74
N ARG A 3 -49.27 -25.12 12.90
CA ARG A 3 -48.47 -24.14 12.15
C ARG A 3 -47.05 -24.16 12.72
N LEU A 4 -46.09 -24.61 11.92
CA LEU A 4 -44.67 -24.55 12.25
C LEU A 4 -44.19 -23.11 12.01
N LEU A 5 -43.89 -22.39 13.09
CA LEU A 5 -43.32 -21.04 13.04
C LEU A 5 -41.81 -21.20 12.84
N ILE A 6 -41.31 -20.90 11.63
CA ILE A 6 -39.87 -20.87 11.36
C ILE A 6 -39.34 -19.52 11.84
N LEU A 7 -38.61 -19.54 12.96
CA LEU A 7 -37.91 -18.38 13.49
C LEU A 7 -36.59 -18.22 12.70
N LEU A 8 -36.56 -17.30 11.75
CA LEU A 8 -35.34 -16.88 11.06
C LEU A 8 -34.47 -16.08 12.03
N ILE A 9 -33.47 -16.72 12.62
CA ILE A 9 -32.43 -16.07 13.41
C ILE A 9 -31.51 -15.35 12.42
N PHE A 10 -31.70 -14.04 12.27
CA PHE A 10 -30.70 -13.18 11.64
C PHE A 10 -29.51 -13.06 12.59
N LEU A 11 -28.46 -13.87 12.35
CA LEU A 11 -27.15 -13.61 12.94
C LEU A 11 -26.69 -12.24 12.41
N PRO A 12 -26.37 -11.27 13.28
CA PRO A 12 -25.81 -10.01 12.83
C PRO A 12 -24.48 -10.34 12.16
N PHE A 13 -24.40 -10.10 10.84
CA PHE A 13 -23.11 -10.03 10.18
C PHE A 13 -22.31 -8.98 10.95
N GLY A 14 -21.26 -9.45 11.66
CA GLY A 14 -20.36 -8.57 12.38
C GLY A 14 -19.77 -7.59 11.38
N CYS A 15 -20.25 -6.36 11.38
CA CYS A 15 -19.61 -5.27 10.68
C CYS A 15 -18.30 -5.05 11.44
N PHE A 16 -17.20 -5.61 10.92
CA PHE A 16 -15.88 -5.30 11.47
C PHE A 16 -15.68 -3.79 11.32
N ALA A 17 -15.60 -3.10 12.46
CA ALA A 17 -15.29 -1.68 12.46
C ALA A 17 -13.89 -1.49 11.89
N GLN A 18 -13.73 -0.45 11.08
CA GLN A 18 -12.45 0.06 10.63
C GLN A 18 -11.50 0.25 11.82
N GLN A 19 -10.30 -0.31 11.77
CA GLN A 19 -9.26 -0.06 12.78
C GLN A 19 -7.87 0.13 12.15
N VAL A 20 -7.06 0.93 12.85
CA VAL A 20 -5.65 1.17 12.54
C VAL A 20 -4.81 0.65 13.71
N TYR A 21 -3.92 -0.31 13.45
CA TYR A 21 -3.09 -0.95 14.45
C TYR A 21 -1.63 -0.54 14.29
N GLN A 22 -0.95 -0.31 15.42
CA GLN A 22 0.49 -0.10 15.48
C GLN A 22 1.16 -0.98 16.54
N THR A 23 0.48 -2.05 16.95
CA THR A 23 0.94 -2.97 18.00
C THR A 23 2.27 -3.63 17.63
N ASP A 24 2.43 -4.07 16.37
CA ASP A 24 3.68 -4.66 15.91
C ASP A 24 4.82 -3.63 15.91
N PHE A 25 4.58 -2.41 15.42
CA PHE A 25 5.57 -1.33 15.49
C PHE A 25 6.05 -1.08 16.93
N ARG A 26 5.13 -1.07 17.92
CA ARG A 26 5.49 -0.93 19.35
C ARG A 26 6.25 -2.15 19.89
N ASN A 27 5.80 -3.36 19.55
CA ASN A 27 6.45 -4.60 19.98
C ASN A 27 7.87 -4.73 19.42
N PHE A 28 8.12 -4.26 18.20
CA PHE A 28 9.45 -4.23 17.60
C PHE A 28 10.45 -3.44 18.46
N TRP A 29 10.03 -2.28 18.99
CA TRP A 29 10.89 -1.45 19.83
C TRP A 29 11.17 -2.08 21.19
N ILE A 30 10.15 -2.68 21.82
CA ILE A 30 10.33 -3.46 23.06
C ILE A 30 11.34 -4.60 22.83
N MET A 31 11.21 -5.30 21.70
CA MET A 31 12.11 -6.37 21.30
C MET A 31 13.53 -5.86 21.09
N ARG A 32 13.72 -4.80 20.29
CA ARG A 32 15.04 -4.22 20.00
C ARG A 32 15.73 -3.75 21.29
N ASP A 33 15.03 -2.98 22.12
CA ASP A 33 15.58 -2.45 23.37
C ASP A 33 16.04 -3.60 24.28
N SER A 34 15.28 -4.71 24.32
CA SER A 34 15.64 -5.92 25.06
C SER A 34 16.87 -6.63 24.47
N VAL A 35 16.96 -6.77 23.14
CA VAL A 35 18.10 -7.40 22.45
C VAL A 35 19.41 -6.66 22.74
N LEU A 36 19.37 -5.33 22.82
CA LEU A 36 20.56 -4.50 23.06
C LEU A 36 21.14 -4.64 24.49
N THR A 37 20.36 -5.17 25.44
CA THR A 37 20.86 -5.46 26.81
C THR A 37 21.65 -6.77 26.90
N LEU A 38 21.69 -7.56 25.82
CA LEU A 38 22.26 -8.90 25.79
C LEU A 38 23.48 -8.95 24.86
N SER A 39 24.50 -9.71 25.25
CA SER A 39 25.67 -9.98 24.41
C SER A 39 25.64 -11.37 23.76
N ASP A 40 24.91 -12.32 24.36
CA ASP A 40 24.78 -13.70 23.87
C ASP A 40 23.79 -13.78 22.70
N SER A 41 24.25 -14.28 21.55
CA SER A 41 23.42 -14.32 20.34
C SER A 41 22.26 -15.31 20.41
N ALA A 42 22.38 -16.43 21.12
CA ALA A 42 21.27 -17.37 21.30
C ALA A 42 20.16 -16.75 22.17
N LYS A 43 20.54 -16.02 23.23
CA LYS A 43 19.58 -15.26 24.05
C LYS A 43 18.93 -14.13 23.26
N GLN A 44 19.68 -13.43 22.41
CA GLN A 44 19.12 -12.40 21.53
C GLN A 44 18.09 -12.98 20.55
N ILE A 45 18.39 -14.11 19.91
CA ILE A 45 17.45 -14.81 19.02
C ILE A 45 16.16 -15.19 19.77
N ASP A 46 16.27 -15.74 20.97
CA ASP A 46 15.09 -16.08 21.78
C ASP A 46 14.23 -14.83 22.12
N VAL A 47 14.86 -13.70 22.43
CA VAL A 47 14.16 -12.43 22.66
C VAL A 47 13.45 -11.95 21.40
N VAL A 48 14.09 -12.02 20.23
CA VAL A 48 13.45 -11.66 18.94
C VAL A 48 12.19 -12.51 18.73
N ARG A 49 12.31 -13.83 18.90
CA ARG A 49 11.19 -14.76 18.76
C ARG A 49 10.05 -14.42 19.72
N ARG A 50 10.31 -14.40 21.03
CA ARG A 50 9.26 -14.23 22.05
C ARG A 50 8.61 -12.86 22.06
N LEU A 51 9.37 -11.80 21.80
CA LEU A 51 8.85 -10.44 21.92
C LEU A 51 8.27 -9.87 20.63
N TYR A 52 8.62 -10.44 19.47
CA TYR A 52 8.13 -9.93 18.19
C TYR A 52 7.40 -10.97 17.34
N ILE A 53 8.00 -12.14 17.09
CA ILE A 53 7.41 -13.16 16.20
C ILE A 53 6.22 -13.86 16.87
N ASP A 54 6.38 -14.33 18.11
CA ASP A 54 5.32 -15.03 18.84
C ASP A 54 4.17 -14.06 19.21
N LYS A 55 4.46 -12.76 19.28
CA LYS A 55 3.49 -11.68 19.55
C LYS A 55 2.97 -10.99 18.29
N ALA A 56 3.26 -11.54 17.11
CA ALA A 56 2.83 -10.94 15.85
C ALA A 56 1.31 -10.78 15.81
N SER A 57 0.85 -9.58 15.47
CA SER A 57 -0.55 -9.36 15.14
C SER A 57 -0.94 -10.10 13.85
N ASP A 58 -2.22 -10.11 13.51
CA ASP A 58 -2.67 -10.71 12.25
C ASP A 58 -2.08 -9.98 11.03
N GLY A 59 -1.82 -8.68 11.15
CA GLY A 59 -1.11 -7.92 10.12
C GLY A 59 0.31 -8.40 9.90
N LEU A 60 1.12 -8.51 10.97
CA LEU A 60 2.49 -9.01 10.85
C LEU A 60 2.55 -10.47 10.40
N LYS A 61 1.66 -11.33 10.89
CA LYS A 61 1.53 -12.72 10.40
C LYS A 61 1.26 -12.77 8.90
N ALA A 62 0.41 -11.89 8.38
CA ALA A 62 0.05 -11.82 6.96
C ALA A 62 1.17 -11.17 6.10
N PHE A 63 1.94 -10.27 6.70
CA PHE A 63 3.07 -9.60 6.06
C PHE A 63 4.28 -10.52 5.89
N MET A 64 4.63 -11.29 6.92
CA MET A 64 5.78 -12.18 6.93
C MET A 64 5.54 -13.42 6.06
N ARG A 65 6.02 -13.39 4.81
CA ARG A 65 6.12 -14.56 3.94
C ARG A 65 7.38 -15.36 4.30
N ASN A 66 7.28 -16.69 4.33
CA ASN A 66 8.37 -17.63 4.67
C ASN A 66 8.99 -17.42 6.06
N LYS A 67 8.44 -18.13 7.05
CA LYS A 67 8.79 -17.96 8.47
C LYS A 67 10.14 -18.53 8.89
N ASN A 68 10.87 -19.15 7.97
CA ASN A 68 12.14 -19.80 8.28
C ASN A 68 13.20 -18.75 8.66
N ASP A 69 13.81 -18.98 9.82
CA ASP A 69 14.93 -18.21 10.38
C ASP A 69 14.64 -16.71 10.53
N LEU A 70 13.37 -16.33 10.71
CA LEU A 70 12.98 -14.92 10.85
C LEU A 70 13.66 -14.24 12.03
N ASP A 71 13.80 -14.94 13.15
CA ASP A 71 14.48 -14.45 14.35
C ASP A 71 15.95 -14.11 14.08
N SER A 72 16.65 -15.02 13.41
CA SER A 72 18.04 -14.86 13.01
C SER A 72 18.22 -13.74 11.98
N LYS A 73 17.32 -13.64 11.00
CA LYS A 73 17.30 -12.55 10.00
C LYS A 73 17.09 -11.20 10.66
N TRP A 74 16.17 -11.10 11.61
CA TRP A 74 15.93 -9.88 12.38
C TRP A 74 17.15 -9.48 13.20
N LEU A 75 17.74 -10.43 13.94
CA LEU A 75 18.93 -10.14 14.72
C LEU A 75 20.08 -9.65 13.83
N SER A 76 20.27 -10.29 12.67
CA SER A 76 21.26 -9.86 11.68
C SER A 76 20.97 -8.43 11.20
N LEU A 77 19.74 -8.11 10.82
CA LEU A 77 19.35 -6.76 10.39
C LEU A 77 19.56 -5.69 11.48
N LEU A 78 19.24 -6.00 12.73
CA LEU A 78 19.47 -5.11 13.87
C LEU A 78 20.97 -4.79 14.03
N LYS A 79 21.83 -5.82 13.91
CA LYS A 79 23.29 -5.68 14.03
C LYS A 79 23.93 -4.99 12.83
N SER A 80 23.42 -5.22 11.61
CA SER A 80 24.01 -4.67 10.39
C SER A 80 23.71 -3.18 10.18
N TYR A 81 22.64 -2.64 10.77
CA TYR A 81 22.19 -1.26 10.49
C TYR A 81 21.82 -0.46 11.76
N PRO A 82 22.67 -0.39 12.80
CA PRO A 82 22.31 0.23 14.09
C PRO A 82 21.86 1.69 13.94
N ALA A 83 22.61 2.51 13.19
CA ALA A 83 22.30 3.93 12.98
C ALA A 83 20.97 4.15 12.24
N PHE A 84 20.58 3.24 11.35
CA PHE A 84 19.29 3.28 10.67
C PHE A 84 18.15 3.07 11.67
N TRP A 85 18.28 2.07 12.55
CA TRP A 85 17.26 1.77 13.56
C TRP A 85 17.15 2.89 14.61
N ASP A 86 18.26 3.53 14.97
CA ASP A 86 18.23 4.72 15.84
C ASP A 86 17.52 5.89 15.18
N SER A 87 17.82 6.15 13.90
CA SER A 87 17.11 7.16 13.10
C SER A 87 15.60 6.87 13.03
N LEU A 88 15.22 5.62 12.78
CA LEU A 88 13.81 5.22 12.74
C LEU A 88 13.13 5.32 14.12
N ARG A 89 13.84 5.04 15.22
CA ARG A 89 13.29 5.17 16.58
C ARG A 89 12.88 6.61 16.88
N MET A 90 13.68 7.59 16.44
CA MET A 90 13.35 9.02 16.59
C MET A 90 12.07 9.41 15.83
N LYS A 91 11.63 8.62 14.86
CA LYS A 91 10.43 8.84 14.06
C LYS A 91 9.16 8.21 14.65
N THR A 92 9.21 7.60 15.84
CA THR A 92 8.04 6.99 16.51
C THR A 92 6.84 7.92 16.57
N ALA A 93 7.06 9.20 16.88
CA ALA A 93 5.99 10.19 16.95
C ALA A 93 5.32 10.47 15.58
N LEU A 94 6.00 10.23 14.45
CA LEU A 94 5.38 10.32 13.12
C LEU A 94 4.34 9.21 12.92
N VAL A 95 4.62 8.00 13.41
CA VAL A 95 3.71 6.85 13.32
C VAL A 95 2.47 7.07 14.19
N ASP A 96 2.66 7.57 15.41
CA ASP A 96 1.53 7.91 16.30
C ASP A 96 0.62 8.97 15.67
N ARG A 97 1.20 10.03 15.09
CA ARG A 97 0.41 11.08 14.42
C ARG A 97 -0.29 10.58 13.16
N ALA A 98 0.38 9.75 12.35
CA ALA A 98 -0.24 9.13 11.18
C ALA A 98 -1.44 8.26 11.59
N THR A 99 -1.28 7.44 12.64
CA THR A 99 -2.33 6.57 13.19
C THR A 99 -3.56 7.37 13.59
N ILE A 100 -3.38 8.46 14.36
CA ILE A 100 -4.50 9.32 14.82
C ILE A 100 -5.23 9.98 13.64
N LYS A 101 -4.50 10.36 12.59
CA LYS A 101 -5.07 11.08 11.43
C LYS A 101 -5.82 10.16 10.46
N LEU A 102 -5.49 8.88 10.40
CA LEU A 102 -6.01 7.97 9.37
C LEU A 102 -7.53 7.78 9.41
N ASP A 103 -8.13 7.70 10.61
CA ASP A 103 -9.58 7.51 10.73
C ASP A 103 -10.37 8.64 10.05
N LYS A 104 -9.86 9.88 10.11
CA LYS A 104 -10.43 11.02 9.39
C LYS A 104 -10.40 10.81 7.87
N TYR A 105 -9.28 10.34 7.33
CA TYR A 105 -9.13 10.12 5.90
C TYR A 105 -9.96 8.94 5.39
N ILE A 106 -10.08 7.88 6.18
CA ILE A 106 -10.93 6.73 5.81
C ILE A 106 -12.41 7.12 5.88
N THR A 107 -12.81 7.94 6.86
CA THR A 107 -14.16 8.52 6.93
C THR A 107 -14.43 9.39 5.70
N HIS A 108 -13.46 10.22 5.30
CA HIS A 108 -13.57 11.01 4.07
C HIS A 108 -13.68 10.11 2.83
N PHE A 109 -12.89 9.04 2.74
CA PHE A 109 -12.99 8.08 1.64
C PHE A 109 -14.37 7.41 1.59
N LYS A 110 -14.93 6.99 2.72
CA LYS A 110 -16.29 6.44 2.79
C LYS A 110 -17.35 7.43 2.32
N ALA A 111 -17.17 8.73 2.60
CA ALA A 111 -18.07 9.77 2.11
C ALA A 111 -17.99 9.95 0.58
N LEU A 112 -16.78 9.87 0.02
CA LEU A 112 -16.55 9.95 -1.43
C LEU A 112 -16.96 8.67 -2.19
N TYR A 113 -16.87 7.52 -1.53
CA TYR A 113 -17.19 6.20 -2.07
C TYR A 113 -18.05 5.39 -1.06
N PRO A 114 -19.39 5.58 -1.08
CA PRO A 114 -20.29 4.94 -0.11
C PRO A 114 -20.29 3.41 -0.13
N ASP A 115 -19.83 2.78 -1.23
CA ASP A 115 -19.73 1.32 -1.36
C ASP A 115 -18.47 0.74 -0.67
N LEU A 116 -17.63 1.57 -0.06
CA LEU A 116 -16.40 1.15 0.64
C LEU A 116 -16.67 0.05 1.68
N THR A 117 -15.88 -1.01 1.60
CA THR A 117 -15.88 -2.13 2.55
C THR A 117 -14.80 -1.93 3.62
N PRO A 118 -15.09 -2.16 4.91
CA PRO A 118 -14.08 -1.97 5.96
C PRO A 118 -12.84 -2.85 5.77
N ALA A 119 -11.66 -2.25 5.95
CA ALA A 119 -10.36 -2.91 5.85
C ALA A 119 -9.44 -2.47 7.00
N GLN A 120 -8.60 -3.33 7.52
CA GLN A 120 -7.75 -2.98 8.67
C GLN A 120 -6.39 -2.48 8.23
N ILE A 121 -5.87 -1.42 8.85
CA ILE A 121 -4.52 -0.91 8.57
C ILE A 121 -3.56 -1.38 9.67
N TYR A 122 -2.38 -1.86 9.29
CA TYR A 122 -1.32 -2.26 10.21
C TYR A 122 -0.02 -1.55 9.90
N PHE A 123 0.48 -0.78 10.87
CA PHE A 123 1.86 -0.31 10.91
C PHE A 123 2.74 -1.34 11.62
N LEU A 124 3.71 -1.85 10.88
CA LEU A 124 4.58 -2.94 11.31
C LEU A 124 6.02 -2.68 10.85
N ILE A 125 6.95 -3.48 11.38
CA ILE A 125 8.35 -3.46 10.96
C ILE A 125 8.65 -4.79 10.27
N GLY A 126 9.01 -4.72 9.00
CA GLY A 126 9.41 -5.84 8.17
C GLY A 126 10.92 -5.94 7.99
N ILE A 127 11.37 -6.94 7.23
CA ILE A 127 12.80 -7.16 6.96
C ILE A 127 13.37 -6.19 5.89
N ARG A 128 12.88 -4.94 5.83
CA ARG A 128 13.29 -3.86 4.91
C ARG A 128 13.08 -4.14 3.42
N GLN A 129 12.04 -4.91 3.06
CA GLN A 129 11.78 -5.32 1.67
C GLN A 129 10.58 -4.64 1.01
N GLN A 130 9.55 -4.29 1.77
CA GLN A 130 8.28 -3.83 1.20
C GLN A 130 7.68 -2.70 2.05
N GLY A 131 7.33 -1.59 1.41
CA GLY A 131 6.71 -0.43 2.10
C GLY A 131 5.22 -0.57 2.32
N GLY A 132 4.52 -1.26 1.42
CA GLY A 132 3.07 -1.46 1.46
C GLY A 132 2.67 -2.76 0.75
N THR A 133 1.62 -3.40 1.24
CA THR A 133 0.93 -4.49 0.53
C THR A 133 -0.45 -4.74 1.12
N ILE A 134 -1.29 -5.49 0.41
CA ILE A 134 -2.57 -5.98 0.93
C ILE A 134 -2.64 -7.50 1.08
N ARG A 135 -3.45 -7.98 2.04
CA ARG A 135 -3.84 -9.39 2.19
C ARG A 135 -5.32 -9.47 2.54
N GLY A 136 -6.17 -9.78 1.56
CA GLY A 136 -7.62 -9.66 1.75
C GLY A 136 -7.98 -8.21 2.08
N ASN A 137 -8.65 -8.01 3.22
CA ASN A 137 -9.00 -6.70 3.75
C ASN A 137 -7.94 -6.09 4.68
N LEU A 138 -6.70 -6.58 4.66
CA LEU A 138 -5.60 -6.03 5.46
C LEU A 138 -4.73 -5.14 4.59
N SER A 139 -4.58 -3.87 4.96
CA SER A 139 -3.60 -2.91 4.44
C SER A 139 -2.38 -2.92 5.37
N LEU A 140 -1.22 -3.34 4.87
CA LEU A 140 -0.03 -3.66 5.66
C LEU A 140 1.13 -2.73 5.27
N ILE A 141 1.62 -1.95 6.23
CA ILE A 141 2.57 -0.87 5.99
C ILE A 141 3.89 -1.14 6.72
N GLY A 142 4.94 -1.37 5.93
CA GLY A 142 6.33 -1.53 6.41
C GLY A 142 6.94 -0.17 6.72
N VAL A 143 6.84 0.25 7.98
CA VAL A 143 7.26 1.59 8.43
C VAL A 143 8.74 1.83 8.17
N GLU A 144 9.58 0.81 8.26
CA GLU A 144 11.02 0.91 8.04
C GLU A 144 11.39 1.24 6.59
N VAL A 145 10.55 0.83 5.62
CA VAL A 145 10.77 1.15 4.21
C VAL A 145 10.19 2.53 3.89
N VAL A 146 8.95 2.80 4.34
CA VAL A 146 8.28 4.09 4.07
C VAL A 146 9.02 5.27 4.69
N LEU A 147 9.56 5.10 5.90
CA LEU A 147 10.33 6.14 6.59
C LEU A 147 11.85 5.96 6.46
N ALA A 148 12.33 5.27 5.42
CA ALA A 148 13.76 5.03 5.25
C ALA A 148 14.57 6.33 5.05
N ASP A 149 14.04 7.30 4.31
CA ASP A 149 14.68 8.61 4.14
C ASP A 149 14.42 9.50 5.37
N PRO A 150 15.48 10.00 6.06
CA PRO A 150 15.39 10.94 7.19
C PRO A 150 14.49 12.16 6.98
N LYS A 151 14.32 12.63 5.74
CA LYS A 151 13.55 13.83 5.40
C LYS A 151 12.04 13.60 5.33
N LEU A 152 11.60 12.34 5.26
CA LEU A 152 10.19 12.00 5.12
C LEU A 152 9.40 12.26 6.41
N LYS A 153 8.16 12.69 6.23
CA LYS A 153 7.23 13.08 7.29
C LYS A 153 6.13 12.03 7.44
N GLU A 154 5.27 12.19 8.45
CA GLU A 154 4.08 11.35 8.67
C GLU A 154 3.14 11.28 7.46
N ASP A 155 3.14 12.32 6.62
CA ASP A 155 2.33 12.40 5.41
C ASP A 155 2.59 11.22 4.46
N GLU A 156 3.82 10.72 4.37
CA GLU A 156 4.14 9.55 3.54
C GLU A 156 3.54 8.25 4.10
N LEU A 157 3.45 8.12 5.44
CA LEU A 157 2.77 6.98 6.06
C LEU A 157 1.27 7.04 5.80
N ILE A 158 0.67 8.22 5.92
CA ILE A 158 -0.76 8.44 5.67
C ILE A 158 -1.06 8.11 4.20
N ARG A 159 -0.29 8.68 3.27
CA ARG A 159 -0.44 8.45 1.83
C ARG A 159 -0.30 6.98 1.49
N MET A 160 0.77 6.33 1.95
CA MET A 160 0.98 4.89 1.71
C MET A 160 -0.15 4.04 2.31
N ALA A 161 -0.60 4.36 3.52
CA ALA A 161 -1.69 3.64 4.16
C ALA A 161 -3.00 3.75 3.38
N ILE A 162 -3.33 4.94 2.84
CA ILE A 162 -4.51 5.14 2.00
C ILE A 162 -4.33 4.49 0.61
N HIS A 163 -3.14 4.54 0.00
CA HIS A 163 -2.83 3.82 -1.24
C HIS A 163 -3.15 2.33 -1.13
N GLU A 164 -2.60 1.68 -0.11
CA GLU A 164 -2.86 0.27 0.16
C GLU A 164 -4.32 0.03 0.59
N TYR A 165 -4.96 0.99 1.25
CA TYR A 165 -6.38 0.90 1.55
C TYR A 165 -7.23 0.87 0.27
N VAL A 166 -6.93 1.71 -0.72
CA VAL A 166 -7.62 1.68 -2.02
C VAL A 166 -7.45 0.31 -2.69
N HIS A 167 -6.26 -0.30 -2.61
CA HIS A 167 -6.04 -1.66 -3.12
C HIS A 167 -6.99 -2.69 -2.50
N THR A 168 -7.39 -2.54 -1.24
CA THR A 168 -8.36 -3.46 -0.60
C THR A 168 -9.77 -3.38 -1.20
N GLN A 169 -10.09 -2.27 -1.88
CA GLN A 169 -11.38 -2.05 -2.52
C GLN A 169 -11.41 -2.48 -3.99
N GLN A 170 -10.22 -2.60 -4.61
CA GLN A 170 -10.09 -2.96 -6.02
C GLN A 170 -10.29 -4.45 -6.26
N LYS A 171 -10.86 -4.78 -7.43
CA LYS A 171 -10.86 -6.15 -7.93
C LYS A 171 -9.43 -6.60 -8.27
N ARG A 172 -9.08 -7.81 -7.84
CA ARG A 172 -7.73 -8.35 -7.99
C ARG A 172 -7.57 -9.08 -9.34
N PRO A 173 -6.63 -8.66 -10.21
CA PRO A 173 -6.35 -9.35 -11.46
C PRO A 173 -5.50 -10.61 -11.26
N ASP A 174 -5.37 -11.44 -12.32
CA ASP A 174 -4.33 -12.46 -12.40
C ASP A 174 -2.98 -11.80 -12.71
N PHE A 175 -2.17 -11.57 -11.69
CA PHE A 175 -0.86 -10.94 -11.80
C PHE A 175 0.13 -11.68 -12.71
N LYS A 176 -0.12 -12.95 -13.08
CA LYS A 176 0.74 -13.67 -14.04
C LYS A 176 0.45 -13.28 -15.49
N LYS A 177 -0.71 -12.66 -15.74
CA LYS A 177 -1.21 -12.33 -17.08
C LYS A 177 -1.51 -10.84 -17.26
N ILE A 178 -1.37 -10.05 -16.20
CA ILE A 178 -1.64 -8.62 -16.21
C ILE A 178 -0.71 -7.90 -17.18
N ASP A 179 -1.30 -7.09 -18.06
CA ASP A 179 -0.53 -6.23 -18.96
C ASP A 179 -0.05 -4.95 -18.26
N VAL A 180 0.89 -4.27 -18.89
CA VAL A 180 1.47 -3.03 -18.36
C VAL A 180 0.40 -1.95 -18.13
N LEU A 181 -0.57 -1.81 -19.04
CA LEU A 181 -1.65 -0.82 -18.92
C LEU A 181 -2.48 -1.04 -17.64
N THR A 182 -2.90 -2.27 -17.43
CA THR A 182 -3.72 -2.68 -16.28
C THR A 182 -2.95 -2.49 -14.98
N SER A 183 -1.68 -2.92 -14.92
CA SER A 183 -0.83 -2.69 -13.75
C SER A 183 -0.68 -1.20 -13.45
N SER A 184 -0.38 -0.40 -14.47
CA SER A 184 -0.19 1.04 -14.36
C SER A 184 -1.44 1.76 -13.85
N ILE A 185 -2.60 1.55 -14.46
CA ILE A 185 -3.84 2.21 -14.02
C ILE A 185 -4.22 1.74 -12.62
N ARG A 186 -4.02 0.45 -12.29
CA ARG A 186 -4.32 -0.08 -10.96
C ARG A 186 -3.50 0.62 -9.88
N GLU A 187 -2.18 0.69 -10.05
CA GLU A 187 -1.30 1.37 -9.08
C GLU A 187 -1.44 2.90 -9.10
N GLY A 188 -1.54 3.49 -10.28
CA GLY A 188 -1.70 4.93 -10.45
C GLY A 188 -3.04 5.46 -9.91
N SER A 189 -4.11 4.66 -9.97
CA SER A 189 -5.39 5.01 -9.35
C SER A 189 -5.29 5.06 -7.82
N CYS A 190 -4.49 4.20 -7.20
CA CYS A 190 -4.25 4.24 -5.75
C CYS A 190 -3.48 5.50 -5.35
N ASP A 191 -2.44 5.87 -6.09
CA ASP A 191 -1.70 7.12 -5.87
C ASP A 191 -2.62 8.34 -6.05
N PHE A 192 -3.43 8.35 -7.11
CA PHE A 192 -4.34 9.46 -7.41
C PHE A 192 -5.46 9.59 -6.37
N LEU A 193 -6.14 8.49 -6.05
CA LEU A 193 -7.19 8.49 -5.04
C LEU A 193 -6.64 8.82 -3.65
N SER A 194 -5.43 8.36 -3.31
CA SER A 194 -4.76 8.79 -2.08
C SER A 194 -4.60 10.31 -2.05
N TYR A 195 -4.19 10.93 -3.16
CA TYR A 195 -4.14 12.40 -3.24
C TYR A 195 -5.52 13.05 -3.09
N ILE A 196 -6.56 12.55 -3.77
CA ILE A 196 -7.92 13.08 -3.67
C ILE A 196 -8.47 13.00 -2.23
N ILE A 197 -8.20 11.90 -1.54
CA ILE A 197 -8.69 11.66 -0.17
C ILE A 197 -7.94 12.51 0.85
N THR A 198 -6.62 12.65 0.67
CA THR A 198 -5.74 13.20 1.72
C THR A 198 -5.26 14.62 1.48
N GLY A 199 -5.23 15.07 0.22
CA GLY A 199 -4.55 16.28 -0.23
C GLY A 199 -3.02 16.17 -0.26
N ILE A 200 -2.45 15.00 0.02
CA ILE A 200 -1.00 14.79 0.12
C ILE A 200 -0.46 14.35 -1.25
N SER A 201 0.41 15.16 -1.85
CA SER A 201 1.04 14.86 -3.13
C SER A 201 2.10 13.76 -3.01
N VAL A 202 2.18 12.89 -4.02
CA VAL A 202 3.19 11.84 -4.14
C VAL A 202 4.57 12.47 -4.46
N GLN A 203 5.57 12.27 -3.61
CA GLN A 203 6.91 12.86 -3.75
C GLN A 203 7.97 11.92 -4.36
N SER A 204 7.53 10.85 -5.02
CA SER A 204 8.39 9.79 -5.54
C SER A 204 9.28 10.23 -6.73
N PRO A 205 10.37 9.50 -7.02
CA PRO A 205 11.18 9.75 -8.21
C PRO A 205 10.39 9.65 -9.54
N TYR A 206 9.46 8.70 -9.67
CA TYR A 206 8.65 8.56 -10.89
C TYR A 206 7.75 9.77 -11.14
N MET A 207 7.16 10.38 -10.10
CA MET A 207 6.34 11.58 -10.30
C MET A 207 7.20 12.74 -10.77
N LYS A 208 8.36 12.96 -10.13
CA LYS A 208 9.27 14.06 -10.49
C LYS A 208 9.81 13.92 -11.91
N TYR A 209 10.22 12.72 -12.29
CA TYR A 209 10.70 12.45 -13.64
C TYR A 209 9.55 12.53 -14.65
N GLY A 210 8.43 11.85 -14.37
CA GLY A 210 7.25 11.79 -15.22
C GLY A 210 6.73 13.16 -15.62
N PHE A 211 6.51 14.07 -14.66
CA PHE A 211 6.03 15.43 -14.96
C PHE A 211 6.99 16.25 -15.83
N LYS A 212 8.29 15.96 -15.78
CA LYS A 212 9.29 16.64 -16.61
C LYS A 212 9.41 16.03 -18.01
N HIS A 213 9.07 14.76 -18.16
CA HIS A 213 9.34 13.94 -19.34
C HIS A 213 8.06 13.25 -19.86
N GLU A 214 6.89 13.84 -19.63
CA GLU A 214 5.58 13.18 -19.79
C GLU A 214 5.37 12.60 -21.19
N GLN A 215 5.63 13.40 -22.23
CA GLN A 215 5.48 12.98 -23.62
C GLN A 215 6.42 11.82 -23.98
N GLU A 216 7.66 11.86 -23.52
CA GLU A 216 8.68 10.83 -23.77
C GLU A 216 8.30 9.51 -23.10
N VAL A 217 7.88 9.58 -21.83
CA VAL A 217 7.39 8.45 -21.05
C VAL A 217 6.16 7.84 -21.73
N TRP A 218 5.20 8.66 -22.17
CA TRP A 218 4.00 8.18 -22.86
C TRP A 218 4.31 7.48 -24.19
N VAL A 219 5.21 8.03 -25.00
CA VAL A 219 5.63 7.41 -26.27
C VAL A 219 6.28 6.05 -26.04
N ALA A 220 7.11 5.91 -24.99
CA ALA A 220 7.67 4.62 -24.60
C ALA A 220 6.58 3.67 -24.09
N PHE A 221 5.68 4.14 -23.24
CA PHE A 221 4.61 3.37 -22.62
C PHE A 221 3.70 2.71 -23.65
N LYS A 222 3.27 3.46 -24.67
CA LYS A 222 2.39 2.93 -25.74
C LYS A 222 2.95 1.70 -26.45
N LYS A 223 4.27 1.53 -26.49
CA LYS A 223 4.91 0.36 -27.14
C LYS A 223 4.76 -0.91 -26.31
N ASP A 224 4.66 -0.77 -24.99
CA ASP A 224 4.64 -1.88 -24.05
C ASP A 224 3.28 -2.07 -23.35
N MET A 225 2.34 -1.12 -23.44
CA MET A 225 1.13 -1.08 -22.61
C MET A 225 0.24 -2.33 -22.71
N TYR A 226 0.22 -3.02 -23.85
CA TYR A 226 -0.53 -4.28 -24.04
C TYR A 226 0.34 -5.54 -23.93
N THR A 227 1.57 -5.41 -23.43
CA THR A 227 2.50 -6.51 -23.16
C THR A 227 2.54 -6.82 -21.67
N ASN A 228 3.19 -7.93 -21.30
CA ASN A 228 3.41 -8.33 -19.91
C ASN A 228 4.75 -7.86 -19.31
N LYS A 229 5.42 -6.88 -19.94
CA LYS A 229 6.74 -6.36 -19.51
C LYS A 229 6.65 -5.44 -18.29
N ASN A 230 5.97 -5.86 -17.23
CA ASN A 230 5.79 -5.07 -16.01
C ASN A 230 7.12 -4.73 -15.33
N ASP A 231 8.15 -5.56 -15.48
CA ASP A 231 9.48 -5.34 -14.90
C ASP A 231 10.18 -4.06 -15.40
N ASN A 232 9.67 -3.44 -16.48
CA ASN A 232 10.14 -2.15 -16.99
C ASN A 232 9.33 -0.95 -16.46
N TRP A 233 8.18 -1.18 -15.83
CA TRP A 233 7.18 -0.14 -15.56
C TRP A 233 6.68 -0.09 -14.12
N VAL A 234 6.55 -1.23 -13.44
CA VAL A 234 5.89 -1.34 -12.13
C VAL A 234 6.69 -2.28 -11.22
N SER A 235 6.94 -1.86 -9.98
CA SER A 235 7.78 -2.57 -9.01
C SER A 235 9.20 -2.85 -9.53
N THR A 236 9.77 -1.92 -10.29
CA THR A 236 11.06 -2.08 -10.97
C THR A 236 12.25 -2.03 -10.01
N GLY A 237 12.05 -1.48 -8.81
CA GLY A 237 13.13 -1.14 -7.90
C GLY A 237 14.13 -0.16 -8.56
N ASN A 238 15.34 -0.07 -8.00
CA ASN A 238 16.40 0.78 -8.51
C ASN A 238 17.13 0.15 -9.70
N ASN A 239 16.42 -0.06 -10.81
CA ASN A 239 17.02 -0.54 -12.05
C ASN A 239 17.80 0.61 -12.75
N PRO A 240 19.13 0.50 -12.91
CA PRO A 240 19.95 1.57 -13.50
C PRO A 240 19.71 1.77 -15.00
N ASP A 241 19.10 0.80 -15.68
CA ASP A 241 18.78 0.88 -17.12
C ASP A 241 17.50 1.68 -17.38
N LEU A 242 16.74 2.02 -16.33
CA LEU A 242 15.54 2.83 -16.42
C LEU A 242 15.85 4.28 -15.99
N PRO A 243 15.25 5.28 -16.64
CA PRO A 243 15.51 6.68 -16.29
C PRO A 243 14.94 7.07 -14.92
N ALA A 244 13.91 6.35 -14.46
CA ALA A 244 13.36 6.43 -13.12
C ALA A 244 12.65 5.10 -12.78
N PRO A 245 12.63 4.71 -11.49
CA PRO A 245 11.90 3.52 -11.06
C PRO A 245 10.40 3.74 -11.21
N ASP A 246 9.61 2.69 -11.48
CA ASP A 246 8.15 2.67 -11.33
C ASP A 246 7.36 3.71 -12.16
N LEU A 247 7.86 4.11 -13.34
CA LEU A 247 7.20 5.10 -14.20
C LEU A 247 5.76 4.72 -14.63
N GLY A 248 5.40 3.44 -14.56
CA GLY A 248 4.03 2.98 -14.78
C GLY A 248 3.03 3.59 -13.79
N TYR A 249 3.45 3.90 -12.55
CA TYR A 249 2.60 4.59 -11.56
C TYR A 249 2.25 6.00 -12.02
N PHE A 250 3.23 6.73 -12.55
CA PHE A 250 3.01 8.08 -13.09
C PHE A 250 2.02 8.07 -14.26
N VAL A 251 2.21 7.16 -15.23
CA VAL A 251 1.30 7.07 -16.38
C VAL A 251 -0.11 6.73 -15.93
N GLY A 252 -0.27 5.74 -15.05
CA GLY A 252 -1.57 5.38 -14.50
C GLY A 252 -2.24 6.53 -13.74
N TYR A 253 -1.46 7.28 -12.95
CA TYR A 253 -1.95 8.46 -12.23
C TYR A 253 -2.50 9.51 -13.19
N GLN A 254 -1.76 9.83 -14.28
CA GLN A 254 -2.18 10.83 -15.26
C GLN A 254 -3.44 10.39 -16.02
N ILE A 255 -3.56 9.10 -16.38
CA ILE A 255 -4.78 8.55 -16.98
C ILE A 255 -5.98 8.71 -16.02
N CYS A 256 -5.82 8.32 -14.76
CA CYS A 256 -6.88 8.40 -13.75
C CYS A 256 -7.29 9.86 -13.48
N LYS A 257 -6.31 10.76 -13.38
CA LYS A 257 -6.54 12.19 -13.22
C LYS A 257 -7.28 12.78 -14.42
N SER A 258 -6.87 12.45 -15.65
CA SER A 258 -7.52 12.92 -16.87
C SER A 258 -8.98 12.49 -16.94
N TYR A 259 -9.26 11.22 -16.63
CA TYR A 259 -10.63 10.71 -16.52
C TYR A 259 -11.45 11.46 -15.46
N TYR A 260 -10.88 11.62 -14.26
CA TYR A 260 -11.53 12.33 -13.16
C TYR A 260 -11.82 13.79 -13.52
N ASP A 261 -10.88 14.52 -14.09
CA ASP A 261 -11.02 15.94 -14.44
C ASP A 261 -12.11 16.18 -15.47
N LYS A 262 -12.22 15.29 -16.47
CA LYS A 262 -13.26 15.33 -17.51
C LYS A 262 -14.65 14.97 -17.00
N ALA A 263 -14.75 14.16 -15.95
CA ALA A 263 -16.03 13.73 -15.42
C ALA A 263 -16.83 14.91 -14.85
N ILE A 264 -18.11 15.01 -15.24
CA ILE A 264 -19.05 16.00 -14.68
C ILE A 264 -19.36 15.65 -13.23
N ASN A 265 -19.67 14.37 -12.96
CA ASN A 265 -19.91 13.88 -11.61
C ASN A 265 -18.64 13.22 -11.06
N LYS A 266 -18.02 13.85 -10.06
CA LYS A 266 -16.79 13.35 -9.43
C LYS A 266 -17.02 12.09 -8.58
N ALA A 267 -18.22 11.92 -8.01
CA ALA A 267 -18.54 10.71 -7.25
C ALA A 267 -18.58 9.47 -8.16
N ASP A 268 -19.18 9.61 -9.35
CA ASP A 268 -19.19 8.52 -10.35
C ASP A 268 -17.78 8.22 -10.85
N ALA A 269 -16.95 9.25 -11.02
CA ALA A 269 -15.55 9.05 -11.41
C ALA A 269 -14.76 8.26 -10.37
N ILE A 270 -14.90 8.60 -9.08
CA ILE A 270 -14.27 7.86 -7.99
C ILE A 270 -14.78 6.42 -7.94
N LYS A 271 -16.10 6.22 -8.09
CA LYS A 271 -16.70 4.88 -8.16
C LYS A 271 -16.10 4.05 -9.30
N GLN A 272 -15.89 4.65 -10.47
CA GLN A 272 -15.27 3.97 -11.61
C GLN A 272 -13.79 3.65 -11.34
N LEU A 273 -13.02 4.58 -10.77
CA LEU A 273 -11.60 4.37 -10.46
C LEU A 273 -11.40 3.23 -9.45
N VAL A 274 -12.24 3.18 -8.40
CA VAL A 274 -12.17 2.11 -7.39
C VAL A 274 -12.69 0.78 -7.94
N GLY A 275 -13.81 0.83 -8.67
CA GLY A 275 -14.57 -0.35 -9.10
C GLY A 275 -14.20 -0.93 -10.46
N LEU A 276 -13.25 -0.33 -11.19
CA LEU A 276 -12.80 -0.82 -12.51
C LEU A 276 -12.43 -2.30 -12.42
N ASP A 277 -12.89 -3.08 -13.40
CA ASP A 277 -12.61 -4.51 -13.44
C ASP A 277 -11.23 -4.77 -14.03
N TYR A 278 -10.20 -4.59 -13.20
CA TYR A 278 -8.81 -4.83 -13.58
C TYR A 278 -8.54 -6.29 -14.03
N ALA A 279 -9.45 -7.24 -13.80
CA ALA A 279 -9.33 -8.59 -14.32
C ALA A 279 -9.69 -8.69 -15.82
N LYS A 280 -10.24 -7.64 -16.43
CA LYS A 280 -10.65 -7.58 -17.84
C LYS A 280 -9.89 -6.46 -18.56
N ALA A 281 -8.85 -6.84 -19.31
CA ALA A 281 -8.05 -5.88 -20.08
C ALA A 281 -8.88 -5.00 -21.02
N THR A 282 -9.98 -5.51 -21.58
CA THR A 282 -10.90 -4.72 -22.42
C THR A 282 -11.53 -3.54 -21.68
N ASP A 283 -11.94 -3.74 -20.43
CA ASP A 283 -12.57 -2.67 -19.62
C ASP A 283 -11.55 -1.58 -19.30
N VAL A 284 -10.28 -1.98 -19.09
CA VAL A 284 -9.15 -1.06 -18.85
C VAL A 284 -8.82 -0.26 -20.12
N THR A 285 -8.81 -0.89 -21.29
CA THR A 285 -8.61 -0.18 -22.57
C THR A 285 -9.73 0.83 -22.82
N THR A 286 -11.00 0.45 -22.61
CA THR A 286 -12.13 1.38 -22.71
C THR A 286 -12.02 2.52 -21.70
N PHE A 287 -11.53 2.25 -20.49
CA PHE A 287 -11.27 3.29 -19.50
C PHE A 287 -10.18 4.29 -19.96
N LEU A 288 -9.09 3.81 -20.54
CA LEU A 288 -8.06 4.67 -21.14
C LEU A 288 -8.65 5.56 -22.23
N GLU A 289 -9.44 5.01 -23.15
CA GLU A 289 -10.09 5.79 -24.22
C GLU A 289 -11.04 6.86 -23.64
N ALA A 290 -11.84 6.49 -22.65
CA ALA A 290 -12.76 7.41 -21.98
C ALA A 290 -12.03 8.55 -21.25
N SER A 291 -10.84 8.27 -20.70
CA SER A 291 -10.02 9.28 -20.02
C SER A 291 -9.63 10.44 -20.94
N GLY A 292 -9.43 10.18 -22.24
CA GLY A 292 -8.90 11.17 -23.18
C GLY A 292 -7.42 11.50 -22.97
N TYR A 293 -6.69 10.69 -22.19
CA TYR A 293 -5.27 10.90 -21.96
C TYR A 293 -4.44 10.47 -23.16
N HIS A 294 -3.58 11.38 -23.62
CA HIS A 294 -2.72 11.18 -24.78
C HIS A 294 -1.26 11.61 -24.57
N GLY A 295 -0.84 11.84 -23.32
CA GLY A 295 0.53 12.22 -22.95
C GLY A 295 0.89 13.66 -23.31
N ASN A 296 0.01 14.60 -22.97
CA ASN A 296 0.09 16.03 -23.32
C ASN A 296 0.52 16.87 -22.13
#